data_AF-A0A937QLV3-F1
#
_entry.id   AF-A0A937QLV3-F1
#
_cell.length_a   1.000
_cell.length_b   1.000
_cell.length_c   1.000
_cell.angle_alpha   90.00
_cell.angle_beta   90.00
_cell.angle_gamma   90.00
#
_symmetry.space_group_name_H-M   'P 1'
#
loop_
_entity.id
_entity.type
_entity.pdbx_description
1 polymer ?
#
loop_
_entity_poly.entity_id
_entity_poly.type
_entity_poly.pdbx_seq_one_letter_code
_entity_poly.pdbx_strand_id
1 'polypeptide(L)'
;IEDLSRTAEGMFERVDVLLTSGGAWKSDRDLTVRVFEDMGGEIIFHRVRIGPGKAVALILVNDKTVFCLPGGPPSNEMAFMQIALCGLFHLSGRRPEPFEHKTATLTKTVSGQKDWTQFLYATIEENAGQLFVSPIERGSRLRSQANAEALIKIPEGVEQLQENEPINVQVLFGGSGLRNRPNQRTIPART
;
A
#
# COMPACT_ATOMS: atom_id res chain seq x y z
N ILE A 1 -9.32 -20.71 13.85
CA ILE A 1 -8.28 -21.41 13.05
C ILE A 1 -8.97 -22.37 12.11
N GLU A 2 -9.69 -23.37 12.62
CA GLU A 2 -10.45 -24.34 11.81
C GLU A 2 -11.38 -23.71 10.76
N ASP A 3 -12.13 -22.65 11.12
CA ASP A 3 -12.99 -21.96 10.15
C ASP A 3 -12.22 -21.33 8.98
N LEU A 4 -11.01 -20.80 9.22
CA LEU A 4 -10.19 -20.19 8.19
C LEU A 4 -9.61 -21.26 7.26
N SER A 5 -9.08 -22.35 7.81
CA SER A 5 -8.56 -23.49 7.04
C SER A 5 -9.66 -24.06 6.12
N ARG A 6 -10.83 -24.38 6.69
CA ARG A 6 -11.97 -24.92 5.92
C ARG A 6 -12.43 -23.98 4.82
N THR A 7 -12.46 -22.67 5.10
CA THR A 7 -12.84 -21.67 4.09
C THR A 7 -11.79 -21.60 2.99
N ALA A 8 -10.50 -21.60 3.33
CA ALA A 8 -9.41 -21.56 2.37
C ALA A 8 -9.39 -22.79 1.46
N GLU A 9 -9.53 -24.00 2.02
CA GLU A 9 -9.62 -25.25 1.25
C GLU A 9 -10.75 -25.20 0.22
N GLY A 10 -11.96 -24.79 0.63
CA GLY A 10 -13.10 -24.64 -0.28
C GLY A 10 -12.93 -23.54 -1.34
N MET A 11 -12.00 -22.60 -1.15
CA MET A 11 -11.69 -21.56 -2.12
C MET A 11 -10.58 -21.97 -3.10
N PHE A 12 -9.61 -22.80 -2.70
CA PHE A 12 -8.46 -23.14 -3.53
C PHE A 12 -8.82 -23.82 -4.85
N GLU A 13 -9.93 -24.55 -4.92
CA GLU A 13 -10.41 -25.13 -6.18
C GLU A 13 -10.93 -24.08 -7.18
N ARG A 14 -11.21 -22.86 -6.72
CA ARG A 14 -11.94 -21.83 -7.48
C ARG A 14 -11.10 -20.60 -7.80
N VAL A 15 -9.88 -20.50 -7.25
CA VAL A 15 -9.00 -19.35 -7.40
C VAL A 15 -7.56 -19.77 -7.66
N ASP A 16 -6.80 -18.91 -8.33
CA ASP A 16 -5.35 -19.05 -8.49
C ASP A 16 -4.58 -18.34 -7.36
N VAL A 17 -5.16 -17.25 -6.86
CA VAL A 17 -4.59 -16.42 -5.81
C VAL A 17 -5.64 -16.13 -4.74
N LEU A 18 -5.26 -16.32 -3.47
CA LEU A 18 -6.06 -15.95 -2.31
C LEU A 18 -5.42 -14.72 -1.64
N LEU A 19 -6.19 -13.66 -1.44
CA LEU A 19 -5.76 -12.49 -0.69
C LEU A 19 -6.55 -12.41 0.62
N THR A 20 -5.86 -12.24 1.73
CA THR A 20 -6.48 -12.00 3.03
C THR A 20 -6.27 -10.55 3.46
N SER A 21 -7.16 -10.05 4.31
CA SER A 21 -7.05 -8.73 4.94
C SER A 21 -7.23 -8.88 6.44
N GLY A 22 -6.17 -8.62 7.22
CA GLY A 22 -6.20 -8.81 8.67
C GLY A 22 -5.57 -10.12 9.12
N GLY A 23 -5.69 -10.38 10.43
CA GLY A 23 -5.08 -11.55 11.07
C GLY A 23 -3.57 -11.46 11.32
N ALA A 24 -2.92 -10.36 10.91
CA ALA A 24 -1.45 -10.19 10.95
C ALA A 24 -0.93 -9.10 11.94
N TRP A 25 -1.68 -8.70 12.98
CA TRP A 25 -1.13 -7.77 13.99
C TRP A 25 -1.83 -7.79 15.37
N LYS A 26 -1.00 -7.80 16.44
CA LYS A 26 -1.29 -7.75 17.90
C LYS A 26 -1.80 -9.00 18.63
N SER A 27 -1.59 -10.21 18.08
CA SER A 27 -1.62 -11.43 18.90
C SER A 27 -0.62 -12.46 18.37
N ASP A 28 0.55 -12.55 19.00
CA ASP A 28 1.47 -13.69 19.17
C ASP A 28 1.71 -14.81 18.13
N ARG A 29 1.23 -14.71 16.88
CA ARG A 29 1.59 -15.57 15.73
C ARG A 29 0.58 -15.29 14.61
N ASP A 30 0.78 -14.24 13.81
CA ASP A 30 -0.06 -13.82 12.66
C ASP A 30 -0.96 -14.97 12.18
N LEU A 31 -2.20 -15.05 12.71
CA LEU A 31 -2.98 -16.28 12.77
C LEU A 31 -3.21 -16.85 11.38
N THR A 32 -3.36 -15.97 10.41
CA THR A 32 -3.52 -16.30 9.00
C THR A 32 -2.28 -16.96 8.41
N VAL A 33 -1.08 -16.44 8.69
CA VAL A 33 0.19 -17.05 8.23
C VAL A 33 0.33 -18.45 8.81
N ARG A 34 0.11 -18.58 10.12
CA ARG A 34 0.18 -19.87 10.82
C ARG A 34 -0.82 -20.89 10.26
N VAL A 35 -2.04 -20.47 9.96
CA VAL A 35 -3.05 -21.36 9.36
C VAL A 35 -2.56 -21.92 8.03
N PHE A 36 -1.98 -21.09 7.16
CA PHE A 36 -1.47 -21.57 5.87
C PHE A 36 -0.20 -22.42 6.03
N GLU A 37 0.66 -22.10 6.99
CA GLU A 37 1.81 -22.94 7.36
C GLU A 37 1.36 -24.33 7.86
N ASP A 38 0.38 -24.39 8.77
CA ASP A 38 -0.20 -25.63 9.30
C ASP A 38 -0.90 -26.46 8.20
N MET A 39 -1.31 -25.84 7.10
CA MET A 39 -1.86 -26.49 5.89
C MET A 39 -0.77 -27.02 4.94
N GLY A 40 0.51 -27.00 5.34
CA GLY A 40 1.64 -27.41 4.51
C GLY A 40 2.15 -26.32 3.56
N GLY A 41 1.80 -25.07 3.81
CA GLY A 41 2.20 -23.94 2.99
C GLY A 41 3.68 -23.57 3.13
N GLU A 42 4.34 -23.33 2.00
CA GLU A 42 5.70 -22.80 1.95
C GLU A 42 5.67 -21.27 2.07
N ILE A 43 6.25 -20.73 3.14
CA ILE A 43 6.40 -19.28 3.34
C ILE A 43 7.56 -18.78 2.47
N ILE A 44 7.25 -18.04 1.40
CA ILE A 44 8.25 -17.41 0.52
C ILE A 44 8.87 -16.19 1.19
N PHE A 45 8.04 -15.38 1.83
CA PHE A 45 8.48 -14.36 2.77
C PHE A 45 7.41 -14.06 3.80
N HIS A 46 7.85 -13.68 4.99
CA HIS A 46 7.01 -13.13 6.04
C HIS A 46 7.67 -11.86 6.57
N ARG A 47 6.98 -10.75 6.33
CA ARG A 47 7.43 -9.38 6.56
C ARG A 47 8.41 -8.86 5.53
N VAL A 48 8.24 -7.57 5.21
CA VAL A 48 9.12 -6.84 4.29
C VAL A 48 9.50 -5.50 4.91
N ARG A 49 10.66 -4.95 4.54
CA ARG A 49 11.17 -3.67 5.06
C ARG A 49 10.51 -2.48 4.38
N ILE A 50 9.19 -2.37 4.52
CA ILE A 50 8.40 -1.19 4.11
C ILE A 50 7.54 -0.68 5.25
N GLY A 51 7.23 0.62 5.23
CA GLY A 51 6.36 1.25 6.22
C GLY A 51 5.45 2.32 5.60
N PRO A 52 4.12 2.24 5.79
CA PRO A 52 3.36 1.14 6.41
C PRO A 52 3.32 -0.12 5.51
N GLY A 53 2.88 -1.27 6.05
CA GLY A 53 2.74 -2.52 5.29
C GLY A 53 3.70 -3.65 5.65
N LYS A 54 4.56 -3.45 6.66
CA LYS A 54 5.57 -4.43 7.10
C LYS A 54 5.08 -5.87 7.29
N ALA A 55 3.86 -6.09 7.77
CA ALA A 55 3.35 -7.41 8.18
C ALA A 55 2.71 -8.24 7.04
N VAL A 56 3.15 -8.04 5.80
CA VAL A 56 2.70 -8.83 4.64
C VAL A 56 3.44 -10.17 4.55
N ALA A 57 2.77 -11.22 4.06
CA ALA A 57 3.40 -12.50 3.73
C ALA A 57 2.95 -12.99 2.35
N LEU A 58 3.80 -13.79 1.71
CA LEU A 58 3.49 -14.59 0.54
C LEU A 58 3.76 -16.06 0.87
N ILE A 59 2.76 -16.90 0.65
CA ILE A 59 2.79 -18.33 0.98
C ILE A 59 2.29 -19.11 -0.24
N LEU A 60 2.94 -20.23 -0.57
CA LEU A 60 2.46 -21.18 -1.57
C LEU A 60 1.81 -22.36 -0.88
N VAL A 61 0.54 -22.65 -1.17
CA VAL A 61 -0.23 -23.74 -0.56
C VAL A 61 -0.93 -24.52 -1.66
N ASN A 62 -0.62 -25.81 -1.85
CA ASN A 62 -1.22 -26.66 -2.90
C ASN A 62 -1.20 -25.99 -4.29
N ASP A 63 -0.04 -25.49 -4.71
CA ASP A 63 0.17 -24.70 -5.95
C ASP A 63 -0.62 -23.38 -6.04
N LYS A 64 -1.24 -22.93 -4.93
CA LYS A 64 -1.95 -21.65 -4.85
C LYS A 64 -1.10 -20.58 -4.21
N THR A 65 -1.17 -19.38 -4.75
CA THR A 65 -0.50 -18.19 -4.20
C THR A 65 -1.38 -17.55 -3.14
N VAL A 66 -0.87 -17.34 -1.94
CA VAL A 66 -1.60 -16.70 -0.85
C VAL A 66 -0.86 -15.45 -0.37
N PHE A 67 -1.49 -14.28 -0.52
CA PHE A 67 -1.01 -13.04 0.08
C PHE A 67 -1.74 -12.76 1.39
N CYS A 68 -0.99 -12.72 2.49
CA CYS A 68 -1.52 -12.34 3.80
C CYS A 68 -1.29 -10.85 4.05
N LEU A 69 -2.33 -10.02 3.97
CA LEU A 69 -2.19 -8.57 4.13
C LEU A 69 -2.48 -8.11 5.58
N PRO A 70 -1.80 -7.06 6.07
CA PRO A 70 -2.06 -6.47 7.39
C PRO A 70 -3.52 -6.01 7.58
N GLY A 71 -4.02 -5.96 8.82
CA GLY A 71 -5.40 -5.51 9.09
C GLY A 71 -5.60 -4.00 9.18
N GLY A 72 -4.53 -3.24 9.48
CA GLY A 72 -4.62 -1.79 9.59
C GLY A 72 -4.76 -1.14 8.21
N PRO A 73 -5.71 -0.21 7.96
CA PRO A 73 -6.03 0.24 6.60
C PRO A 73 -4.83 0.76 5.78
N PRO A 74 -3.96 1.67 6.28
CA PRO A 74 -2.80 2.09 5.51
C PRO A 74 -1.77 0.99 5.28
N SER A 75 -1.61 0.09 6.26
CA SER A 75 -0.68 -1.04 6.13
C SER A 75 -1.19 -2.06 5.13
N ASN A 76 -2.50 -2.32 5.12
CA ASN A 76 -3.13 -3.20 4.15
C ASN A 76 -2.95 -2.64 2.74
N GLU A 77 -3.31 -1.37 2.53
CA GLU A 77 -3.24 -0.73 1.23
C GLU A 77 -1.80 -0.68 0.69
N MET A 78 -0.82 -0.30 1.52
CA MET A 78 0.58 -0.31 1.07
C MET A 78 1.07 -1.71 0.74
N ALA A 79 0.77 -2.71 1.59
CA ALA A 79 1.13 -4.10 1.28
C ALA A 79 0.46 -4.59 0.01
N PHE A 80 -0.81 -4.23 -0.22
CA PHE A 80 -1.52 -4.57 -1.44
C PHE A 80 -0.86 -3.92 -2.66
N MET A 81 -0.70 -2.61 -2.68
CA MET A 81 -0.22 -1.88 -3.85
C MET A 81 1.25 -2.18 -4.18
N GLN A 82 2.11 -2.25 -3.16
CA GLN A 82 3.56 -2.40 -3.37
C GLN A 82 4.00 -3.85 -3.57
N ILE A 83 3.21 -4.83 -3.09
CA ILE A 83 3.58 -6.24 -3.09
C ILE A 83 2.54 -7.08 -3.83
N ALA A 84 1.33 -7.23 -3.28
CA ALA A 84 0.36 -8.19 -3.82
C ALA A 84 -0.11 -7.83 -5.24
N LEU A 85 -0.39 -6.56 -5.52
CA LEU A 85 -0.84 -6.08 -6.83
C LEU A 85 0.26 -6.25 -7.90
N CYS A 86 1.51 -5.95 -7.56
CA CYS A 86 2.67 -6.22 -8.43
C CYS A 86 2.78 -7.71 -8.75
N GLY A 87 2.60 -8.58 -7.75
CA GLY A 87 2.57 -10.03 -7.91
C GLY A 87 1.40 -10.50 -8.79
N LEU A 88 0.21 -9.96 -8.61
CA LEU A 88 -0.96 -10.25 -9.45
C LEU A 88 -0.75 -9.84 -10.92
N PHE A 89 -0.11 -8.70 -11.16
CA PHE A 89 0.26 -8.30 -12.52
C PHE A 89 1.25 -9.29 -13.13
N HIS A 90 2.28 -9.69 -12.39
CA HIS A 90 3.25 -10.67 -12.85
C HIS A 90 2.58 -12.02 -13.18
N LEU A 91 1.78 -12.56 -12.26
CA LEU A 91 1.07 -13.83 -12.41
C LEU A 91 0.07 -13.82 -13.57
N SER A 92 -0.46 -12.65 -13.95
CA SER A 92 -1.33 -12.49 -15.13
C SER A 92 -0.58 -12.20 -16.43
N GLY A 93 0.75 -12.34 -16.45
CA GLY A 93 1.58 -12.12 -17.64
C GLY A 93 1.77 -10.64 -18.01
N ARG A 94 1.52 -9.72 -17.07
CA ARG A 94 1.67 -8.26 -17.26
C ARG A 94 2.97 -7.77 -16.61
N ARG A 95 3.40 -6.57 -16.99
CA ARG A 95 4.51 -5.88 -16.32
C ARG A 95 4.12 -5.60 -14.85
N PRO A 96 4.97 -5.90 -13.85
CA PRO A 96 4.67 -5.72 -12.43
C PRO A 96 4.77 -4.25 -11.96
N GLU A 97 4.34 -3.31 -12.80
CA GLU A 97 4.33 -1.87 -12.54
C GLU A 97 2.93 -1.32 -12.77
N PRO A 98 2.00 -1.53 -11.81
CA PRO A 98 0.59 -1.18 -11.98
C PRO A 98 0.31 0.33 -11.88
N PHE A 99 1.29 1.13 -11.48
CA PHE A 99 1.13 2.56 -11.24
C PHE A 99 2.02 3.43 -12.13
N GLU A 100 1.45 4.56 -12.56
CA GLU A 100 2.21 5.63 -13.20
C GLU A 100 3.12 6.33 -12.19
N HIS A 101 4.28 6.75 -12.68
CA HIS A 101 5.29 7.48 -11.93
C HIS A 101 5.55 8.82 -12.59
N LYS A 102 5.48 9.92 -11.83
CA LYS A 102 5.70 11.28 -12.34
C LYS A 102 6.78 11.99 -11.53
N THR A 103 7.54 12.85 -12.19
CA THR A 103 8.46 13.75 -11.48
C THR A 103 7.68 14.95 -10.96
N ALA A 104 7.80 15.23 -9.66
CA ALA A 104 7.17 16.38 -9.00
C ALA A 104 8.14 17.03 -8.03
N THR A 105 8.00 18.34 -7.83
CA THR A 105 8.83 19.12 -6.90
C THR A 105 8.27 18.97 -5.49
N LEU A 106 9.08 18.50 -4.55
CA LEU A 106 8.68 18.30 -3.16
C LEU A 106 8.46 19.65 -2.47
N THR A 107 7.28 19.88 -1.90
CA THR A 107 6.93 21.17 -1.28
C THR A 107 7.41 21.32 0.16
N LYS A 108 7.90 20.25 0.78
CA LYS A 108 8.38 20.24 2.17
C LYS A 108 9.34 19.09 2.40
N THR A 109 10.45 19.34 3.10
CA THR A 109 11.40 18.30 3.51
C THR A 109 10.69 17.19 4.30
N VAL A 110 10.93 15.94 3.90
CA VAL A 110 10.39 14.75 4.59
C VAL A 110 11.54 13.88 5.10
N SER A 111 11.37 13.32 6.30
CA SER A 111 12.34 12.39 6.88
C SER A 111 12.02 10.96 6.49
N GLY A 112 13.06 10.18 6.19
CA GLY A 112 12.98 8.75 5.94
C GLY A 112 13.23 7.92 7.19
N GLN A 113 13.58 6.65 6.98
CA GLN A 113 13.78 5.65 8.02
C GLN A 113 15.03 4.82 7.73
N LYS A 114 15.73 4.44 8.79
CA LYS A 114 16.98 3.69 8.69
C LYS A 114 16.76 2.23 8.26
N ASP A 115 15.70 1.59 8.77
CA ASP A 115 15.54 0.13 8.68
C ASP A 115 14.41 -0.31 7.73
N TRP A 116 13.76 0.64 7.03
CA TRP A 116 12.74 0.33 6.02
C TRP A 116 12.53 1.46 5.02
N THR A 117 12.01 1.11 3.84
CA THR A 117 11.52 2.08 2.86
C THR A 117 10.20 2.67 3.36
N GLN A 118 10.15 3.99 3.50
CA GLN A 118 8.98 4.70 3.98
C GLN A 118 8.12 5.20 2.79
N PHE A 119 6.81 4.93 2.87
CA PHE A 119 5.81 5.49 1.97
C PHE A 119 4.97 6.53 2.71
N LEU A 120 4.82 7.70 2.12
CA LEU A 120 3.98 8.78 2.63
C LEU A 120 2.86 9.07 1.63
N TYR A 121 1.64 9.22 2.13
CA TYR A 121 0.56 9.77 1.33
C TYR A 121 0.82 11.23 1.01
N ALA A 122 0.50 11.63 -0.22
CA ALA A 122 0.69 12.98 -0.70
C ALA A 122 -0.47 13.44 -1.59
N THR A 123 -0.62 14.75 -1.71
CA THR A 123 -1.46 15.39 -2.75
C THR A 123 -0.56 15.93 -3.86
N ILE A 124 -1.11 16.06 -5.07
CA ILE A 124 -0.41 16.65 -6.21
C ILE A 124 -1.14 17.92 -6.62
N GLU A 125 -0.37 18.98 -6.86
CA GLU A 125 -0.86 20.22 -7.46
C GLU A 125 -0.07 20.52 -8.73
N GLU A 126 -0.73 21.04 -9.76
CA GLU A 126 -0.08 21.51 -10.97
C GLU A 126 -0.17 23.02 -11.04
N ASN A 127 0.97 23.68 -11.22
CA ASN A 127 1.05 25.13 -11.40
C ASN A 127 1.98 25.45 -12.57
N ALA A 128 1.47 26.20 -13.56
CA ALA A 128 2.21 26.58 -14.77
C ALA A 128 2.92 25.42 -15.50
N GLY A 129 2.32 24.21 -15.49
CA GLY A 129 2.87 23.00 -16.11
C GLY A 129 3.92 22.26 -15.27
N GLN A 130 4.20 22.73 -14.05
CA GLN A 130 5.07 22.06 -13.09
C GLN A 130 4.23 21.35 -12.02
N LEU A 131 4.57 20.09 -11.75
CA LEU A 131 3.94 19.31 -10.68
C LEU A 131 4.64 19.56 -9.35
N PHE A 132 3.85 19.76 -8.31
CA PHE A 132 4.27 19.88 -6.93
C PHE A 132 3.63 18.77 -6.12
N VAL A 133 4.39 18.18 -5.20
CA VAL A 133 3.90 17.11 -4.33
C VAL A 133 4.05 17.50 -2.87
N SER A 134 2.94 17.41 -2.13
CA SER A 134 2.86 17.79 -0.73
C SER A 134 2.54 16.58 0.13
N PRO A 135 3.39 16.22 1.13
CA PRO A 135 3.07 15.13 2.05
C PRO A 135 1.82 15.49 2.86
N ILE A 136 0.88 14.56 3.00
CA ILE A 136 -0.29 14.76 3.85
C ILE A 136 0.15 14.68 5.31
N GLU A 137 0.06 15.80 6.03
CA GLU A 137 0.44 15.87 7.43
C GLU A 137 -0.50 15.06 8.34
N ARG A 138 0.00 14.75 9.55
CA ARG A 138 -0.59 13.82 10.53
C ARG A 138 -2.04 14.17 10.88
N GLY A 139 -2.99 13.59 10.14
CA GLY A 139 -4.40 13.52 10.45
C GLY A 139 -4.85 12.10 10.84
N SER A 140 -6.15 11.86 10.85
CA SER A 140 -6.67 10.48 10.92
C SER A 140 -6.10 9.67 9.76
N ARG A 141 -5.51 8.50 10.05
CA ARG A 141 -4.87 7.62 9.06
C ARG A 141 -5.78 7.31 7.87
N LEU A 142 -7.07 7.12 8.13
CA LEU A 142 -8.08 6.88 7.09
C LEU A 142 -8.37 8.13 6.25
N ARG A 143 -8.35 9.33 6.85
CA ARG A 143 -8.52 10.58 6.09
C ARG A 143 -7.33 10.85 5.20
N SER A 144 -6.11 10.60 5.68
CA SER A 144 -4.91 10.74 4.87
C SER A 144 -4.95 9.80 3.67
N GLN A 145 -5.34 8.54 3.88
CA GLN A 145 -5.54 7.58 2.79
C GLN A 145 -6.61 8.05 1.79
N ALA A 146 -7.79 8.48 2.26
CA ALA A 146 -8.90 8.88 1.40
C ALA A 146 -8.60 10.14 0.55
N ASN A 147 -7.70 11.01 1.01
CA ASN A 147 -7.34 12.24 0.34
C ASN A 147 -6.05 12.12 -0.49
N ALA A 148 -5.37 10.97 -0.47
CA ALA A 148 -4.12 10.77 -1.17
C ALA A 148 -4.32 10.71 -2.69
N GLU A 149 -3.48 11.44 -3.42
CA GLU A 149 -3.41 11.44 -4.88
C GLU A 149 -2.10 10.81 -5.38
N ALA A 150 -1.11 10.70 -4.49
CA ALA A 150 0.17 10.06 -4.77
C ALA A 150 0.82 9.46 -3.52
N LEU A 151 1.86 8.68 -3.74
CA LEU A 151 2.80 8.24 -2.71
C LEU A 151 4.20 8.80 -2.98
N ILE A 152 4.78 9.38 -1.93
CA ILE A 152 6.21 9.65 -1.85
C ILE A 152 6.89 8.40 -1.31
N LYS A 153 7.89 7.91 -2.04
CA LYS A 153 8.76 6.79 -1.61
C LYS A 153 10.09 7.36 -1.13
N ILE A 154 10.43 7.11 0.14
CA ILE A 154 11.73 7.42 0.72
C ILE A 154 12.47 6.09 0.93
N PRO A 155 13.53 5.79 0.15
CA PRO A 155 14.26 4.52 0.28
C PRO A 155 14.84 4.30 1.69
N GLU A 156 14.98 3.03 2.07
CA GLU A 156 15.67 2.64 3.30
C GLU A 156 17.08 3.27 3.36
N GLY A 157 17.42 3.85 4.51
CA GLY A 157 18.71 4.50 4.73
C GLY A 157 18.82 5.94 4.20
N VAL A 158 17.83 6.44 3.47
CA VAL A 158 17.74 7.87 3.12
C VAL A 158 17.20 8.63 4.32
N GLU A 159 17.99 9.54 4.88
CA GLU A 159 17.59 10.31 6.06
C GLU A 159 16.50 11.32 5.73
N GLN A 160 16.63 12.04 4.61
CA GLN A 160 15.71 13.10 4.20
C GLN A 160 15.66 13.25 2.68
N LEU A 161 14.49 13.63 2.17
CA LEU A 161 14.32 14.27 0.86
C LEU A 161 14.06 15.75 1.10
N GLN A 162 14.76 16.64 0.40
CA GLN A 162 14.76 18.06 0.69
C GLN A 162 13.62 18.81 -0.01
N GLU A 163 13.12 19.86 0.62
CA GLU A 163 12.20 20.81 -0.03
C GLU A 163 12.82 21.34 -1.35
N ASN A 164 11.97 21.51 -2.36
CA ASN A 164 12.31 21.89 -3.74
C ASN A 164 13.10 20.84 -4.54
N GLU A 165 13.35 19.65 -3.97
CA GLU A 165 13.95 18.54 -4.71
C GLU A 165 12.95 17.94 -5.70
N PRO A 166 13.34 17.70 -6.98
CA PRO A 166 12.52 16.93 -7.91
C PRO A 166 12.59 15.44 -7.55
N ILE A 167 11.45 14.86 -7.21
CA ILE A 167 11.33 13.44 -6.82
C ILE A 167 10.36 12.70 -7.72
N ASN A 168 10.57 11.39 -7.86
CA ASN A 168 9.62 10.52 -8.55
C ASN A 168 8.54 10.05 -7.57
N VAL A 169 7.27 10.27 -7.91
CA VAL A 169 6.12 9.91 -7.08
C VAL A 169 5.22 8.92 -7.81
N GLN A 170 4.69 7.97 -7.05
CA GLN A 170 3.70 7.02 -7.55
C GLN A 170 2.32 7.68 -7.53
N VAL A 171 1.69 7.84 -8.69
CA VAL A 171 0.35 8.45 -8.79
C VAL A 171 -0.72 7.40 -8.45
N LEU A 172 -1.65 7.75 -7.56
CA LEU A 172 -2.79 6.90 -7.18
C LEU A 172 -3.99 7.15 -8.11
N PHE A 173 -4.92 6.19 -8.16
CA PHE A 173 -6.07 6.21 -9.07
C PHE A 173 -6.84 7.55 -9.00
N GLY A 174 -6.85 8.26 -10.13
CA GLY A 174 -7.24 9.67 -10.24
C GLY A 174 -6.38 10.45 -11.25
N GLY A 175 -5.23 9.91 -11.65
CA GLY A 175 -4.27 10.55 -12.56
C GLY A 175 -4.69 10.73 -14.04
N SER A 176 -5.81 10.14 -14.49
CA SER A 176 -6.35 10.40 -15.84
C SER A 176 -7.29 11.61 -15.89
N GLY A 177 -7.40 12.37 -14.80
CA GLY A 177 -8.08 13.65 -14.78
C GLY A 177 -7.74 14.38 -13.49
N LEU A 178 -6.90 15.41 -13.61
CA LEU A 178 -6.88 16.53 -12.67
C LEU A 178 -8.33 16.80 -12.28
N ARG A 179 -8.68 16.43 -11.04
CA ARG A 179 -10.02 16.66 -10.53
C ARG A 179 -10.21 18.16 -10.62
N ASN A 180 -11.04 18.62 -11.56
CA ASN A 180 -11.76 19.86 -11.42
C ASN A 180 -12.51 19.74 -10.09
N ARG A 181 -11.90 20.18 -8.99
CA ARG A 181 -12.58 20.38 -7.72
C ARG A 181 -13.33 21.69 -7.91
N PRO A 182 -14.66 21.70 -8.17
CA PRO A 182 -15.38 22.94 -8.08
C PRO A 182 -15.28 23.38 -6.61
N ASN A 183 -14.98 24.66 -6.40
CA ASN A 183 -14.94 25.35 -5.10
C ASN A 183 -15.64 24.59 -3.98
N GLN A 184 -14.91 24.35 -2.88
CA GLN A 184 -15.49 23.95 -1.61
C GLN A 184 -16.68 24.87 -1.29
N ARG A 185 -17.91 24.39 -1.53
CA ARG A 185 -19.11 25.01 -0.98
C ARG A 185 -19.11 24.66 0.50
N THR A 186 -18.86 25.69 1.31
CA THR A 186 -19.16 25.75 2.73
C THR A 186 -20.56 25.17 2.97
N ILE A 187 -20.64 24.10 3.76
CA ILE A 187 -21.91 23.61 4.29
C ILE A 187 -22.27 24.57 5.44
N PRO A 188 -23.37 25.33 5.38
CA PRO A 188 -23.77 26.17 6.50
C PRO A 188 -24.17 25.28 7.68
N ALA A 189 -23.68 25.62 8.86
CA ALA A 189 -24.12 25.01 10.11
C ALA A 189 -25.64 25.17 10.23
N ARG A 190 -26.35 24.07 10.46
CA ARG A 190 -27.77 24.13 10.82
C ARG A 190 -27.88 24.58 12.27
N THR A 191 -28.60 25.68 12.46
CA THR A 191 -29.15 26.18 13.73
C THR A 191 -30.15 25.21 14.32
#